data_AF-A0A969M8M1-F1
#
_entry.id   AF-A0A969M8M1-F1
#
_cell.length_a   1.000
_cell.length_b   1.000
_cell.length_c   1.000
_cell.angle_alpha   90.00
_cell.angle_beta   90.00
_cell.angle_gamma   90.00
#
_symmetry.space_group_name_H-M   'P 1'
#
loop_
_entity.id
_entity.type
_entity.pdbx_description
1 polymer ?
#
loop_
_entity_poly.entity_id
_entity_poly.type
_entity_poly.pdbx_seq_one_letter_code
_entity_poly.pdbx_strand_id
1 'polypeptide(L)'
;MVMKVRLHPRARRDLAEIRDYLRENGGPASAERVRRHSKERIERLGRHAELGIASSEPRIRVLSPTRFPDRIYYTVIPIPPKYGPTIRGGVV
;
A
#
# COMPACT_ATOMS: atom_id res chain seq x y z
N MET A 1 6.33 -3.58 -15.22
CA MET A 1 6.53 -4.82 -14.42
C MET A 1 5.40 -4.90 -13.41
N VAL A 2 4.64 -6.00 -13.34
CA VAL A 2 3.56 -6.13 -12.35
C VAL A 2 4.12 -6.69 -11.04
N MET A 3 4.01 -5.94 -9.96
CA MET A 3 4.42 -6.33 -8.61
C MET A 3 3.27 -6.98 -7.85
N LYS A 4 3.58 -7.99 -7.04
CA LYS A 4 2.62 -8.62 -6.14
C LYS A 4 2.43 -7.76 -4.90
N VAL A 5 1.23 -7.21 -4.72
CA VAL A 5 0.89 -6.45 -3.51
C VAL A 5 0.50 -7.40 -2.38
N ARG A 6 1.06 -7.18 -1.19
CA ARG A 6 0.72 -7.92 0.03
C ARG A 6 0.23 -6.93 1.09
N LEU A 7 -0.95 -7.17 1.64
CA LEU A 7 -1.49 -6.36 2.72
C LEU A 7 -0.95 -6.86 4.07
N HIS A 8 -0.29 -5.96 4.79
CA HIS A 8 0.09 -6.19 6.19
C HIS A 8 -1.17 -6.47 7.05
N PRO A 9 -1.11 -7.32 8.09
CA PRO A 9 -2.26 -7.58 8.96
C PRO A 9 -2.92 -6.30 9.51
N ARG A 10 -2.09 -5.31 9.91
CA ARG A 10 -2.58 -3.98 10.31
C ARG A 10 -3.38 -3.28 9.21
N ALA A 11 -2.88 -3.25 7.98
CA ALA A 11 -3.60 -2.64 6.86
C ALA A 11 -4.96 -3.32 6.57
N ARG A 12 -5.06 -4.64 6.80
CA ARG A 12 -6.35 -5.34 6.69
C ARG A 12 -7.33 -4.90 7.78
N ARG A 13 -6.83 -4.69 9.00
CA ARG A 13 -7.62 -4.17 10.12
C ARG A 13 -8.07 -2.74 9.86
N ASP A 14 -7.17 -1.86 9.40
CA ASP A 14 -7.51 -0.48 9.06
C ASP A 14 -8.61 -0.41 8.00
N LEU A 15 -8.55 -1.26 6.96
CA LEU A 15 -9.61 -1.35 5.95
C LEU A 15 -10.96 -1.83 6.51
N ALA A 16 -10.95 -2.70 7.52
CA ALA A 16 -12.17 -3.15 8.19
C ALA A 16 -12.75 -2.03 9.05
N GLU A 17 -11.92 -1.35 9.85
CA GLU A 17 -12.33 -0.22 10.69
C GLU A 17 -12.90 0.94 9.86
N ILE A 18 -12.26 1.30 8.74
CA ILE A 18 -12.78 2.32 7.80
C ILE A 18 -14.13 1.90 7.24
N ARG A 19 -14.29 0.63 6.83
CA ARG A 19 -15.57 0.12 6.32
C ARG A 19 -16.67 0.23 7.37
N ASP A 20 -16.38 -0.17 8.60
CA ASP A 20 -17.37 -0.23 9.67
C ASP A 20 -17.79 1.20 10.09
N TYR A 21 -16.82 2.10 10.24
CA TYR A 21 -17.07 3.54 10.46
C TYR A 21 -17.96 4.13 9.37
N LEU A 22 -17.66 3.87 8.09
CA LEU A 22 -18.44 4.43 6.97
C LEU A 22 -19.83 3.82 6.88
N ARG A 23 -20.03 2.56 7.28
CA ARG A 23 -21.35 1.94 7.33
C ARG A 23 -22.22 2.61 8.40
N GLU A 24 -21.64 2.88 9.56
CA GLU A 24 -22.33 3.52 10.68
C GLU A 24 -22.64 5.01 10.41
N ASN A 25 -21.71 5.75 9.80
CA ASN A 25 -21.80 7.21 9.71
C ASN A 25 -22.21 7.73 8.32
N GLY A 26 -21.89 7.01 7.25
CA GLY A 26 -22.11 7.45 5.86
C GLY A 26 -23.02 6.54 5.04
N GLY A 27 -23.49 5.44 5.62
CA GLY A 27 -24.31 4.43 4.98
C GLY A 27 -23.54 3.46 4.05
N PRO A 28 -24.20 2.37 3.64
CA PRO A 28 -23.57 1.26 2.90
C PRO A 28 -22.99 1.68 1.54
N ALA A 29 -23.63 2.63 0.85
CA ALA A 29 -23.17 3.13 -0.44
C ALA A 29 -21.82 3.87 -0.32
N SER A 30 -21.61 4.63 0.75
CA SER A 30 -20.36 5.35 1.01
C SER A 30 -19.22 4.38 1.30
N ALA A 31 -19.48 3.37 2.12
CA ALA A 31 -18.51 2.30 2.41
C ALA A 31 -18.05 1.57 1.13
N GLU A 32 -18.99 1.26 0.23
CA GLU A 32 -18.64 0.59 -1.04
C GLU A 32 -17.84 1.49 -1.99
N ARG A 33 -18.15 2.78 -2.06
CA ARG A 33 -17.38 3.75 -2.87
C ARG A 33 -15.92 3.83 -2.38
N VAL A 34 -15.69 3.90 -1.07
CA VAL A 34 -14.35 3.94 -0.49
C VAL A 34 -13.62 2.62 -0.73
N ARG A 35 -14.28 1.47 -0.51
CA ARG A 35 -13.72 0.15 -0.80
C ARG A 35 -13.23 0.04 -2.24
N ARG A 36 -14.07 0.42 -3.22
CA ARG A 36 -13.71 0.38 -4.64
C ARG A 36 -12.51 1.28 -4.94
N HIS A 37 -12.51 2.51 -4.40
CA HIS A 37 -11.41 3.45 -4.60
C HIS A 37 -10.08 2.95 -4.00
N SER A 38 -10.11 2.41 -2.78
CA SER A 38 -8.92 1.84 -2.14
C SER A 38 -8.39 0.64 -2.93
N LYS A 39 -9.29 -0.22 -3.45
CA LYS A 39 -8.90 -1.35 -4.32
C LYS A 39 -8.20 -0.88 -5.59
N GLU A 40 -8.77 0.09 -6.30
CA GLU A 40 -8.18 0.66 -7.52
C GLU A 40 -6.79 1.25 -7.25
N ARG A 41 -6.62 1.94 -6.11
CA ARG A 41 -5.32 2.51 -5.70
C ARG A 41 -4.28 1.43 -5.40
N ILE A 42 -4.68 0.37 -4.70
CA ILE A 42 -3.81 -0.78 -4.42
C ILE A 42 -3.40 -1.49 -5.71
N GLU A 43 -4.32 -1.67 -6.66
CA GLU A 43 -4.02 -2.27 -7.97
C GLU A 43 -3.08 -1.39 -8.81
N ARG A 44 -3.21 -0.06 -8.72
CA ARG A 44 -2.26 0.87 -9.35
C ARG A 44 -0.85 0.75 -8.76
N LEU A 45 -0.72 0.58 -7.45
CA LEU A 45 0.59 0.32 -6.81
C LEU A 45 1.24 -0.97 -7.31
N GLY A 46 0.44 -1.99 -7.62
CA GLY A 46 0.94 -3.21 -8.24
C GLY A 46 1.53 -2.98 -9.65
N ARG A 47 1.10 -1.94 -10.37
CA ARG A 47 1.61 -1.61 -11.71
C ARG A 47 2.72 -0.57 -11.69
N HIS A 48 2.70 0.33 -10.71
CA HIS A 48 3.59 1.47 -10.58
C HIS A 48 3.93 1.68 -9.10
N ALA A 49 4.95 0.98 -8.62
CA ALA A 49 5.29 0.98 -7.19
C ALA A 49 5.95 2.29 -6.75
N GLU A 50 6.48 3.06 -7.69
CA GLU A 50 7.12 4.36 -7.48
C GLU A 50 6.13 5.53 -7.35
N LEU A 51 4.82 5.32 -7.52
CA LEU A 51 3.79 6.38 -7.50
C LEU A 51 3.75 7.22 -6.22
N GLY A 52 4.06 6.63 -5.07
CA GLY A 52 4.09 7.32 -3.79
C GLY A 52 5.35 8.13 -3.59
N ILE A 53 5.25 9.17 -2.77
CA ILE A 53 6.36 10.05 -2.39
C ILE A 53 7.16 9.37 -1.27
N ALA A 54 8.48 9.53 -1.27
CA ALA A 54 9.32 9.07 -0.16
C ALA A 54 8.92 9.81 1.12
N SER A 55 8.77 9.06 2.21
CA SER A 55 8.54 9.65 3.53
C SER A 55 9.87 9.95 4.24
N SER A 56 9.82 10.52 5.44
CA SER A 56 11.01 10.69 6.28
C SER A 56 11.65 9.36 6.69
N GLU A 57 10.89 8.26 6.68
CA GLU A 57 11.41 6.91 6.84
C GLU A 57 11.83 6.36 5.46
N PRO A 58 13.13 6.09 5.21
CA PRO A 58 13.67 5.79 3.88
C PRO A 58 13.02 4.63 3.13
N ARG A 59 12.45 3.65 3.86
CA ARG A 59 11.81 2.47 3.25
C ARG A 59 10.32 2.64 2.99
N ILE A 60 9.71 3.69 3.55
CA ILE A 60 8.27 3.94 3.48
C ILE A 60 7.98 5.00 2.42
N ARG A 61 7.06 4.66 1.53
CA ARG A 61 6.45 5.58 0.57
C ARG A 61 5.00 5.83 0.96
N VAL A 62 4.52 7.03 0.66
CA VAL A 62 3.16 7.46 0.94
C VAL A 62 2.46 7.78 -0.38
N LEU A 63 1.37 7.08 -0.63
CA LEU A 63 0.45 7.46 -1.68
C LEU A 63 -0.53 8.49 -1.12
N SER A 64 -0.39 9.73 -1.57
CA SER A 64 -1.23 10.85 -1.13
C SER A 64 -2.71 10.61 -1.43
N PRO A 65 -3.61 11.15 -0.60
CA PRO A 65 -5.05 11.07 -0.84
C PRO A 65 -5.40 11.70 -2.19
N THR A 66 -6.43 11.18 -2.86
CA THR A 66 -6.97 11.80 -4.09
C THR A 66 -8.44 12.16 -3.94
N ARG A 67 -9.30 11.16 -3.67
CA ARG A 67 -10.76 11.37 -3.56
C ARG A 67 -11.27 11.25 -2.14
N PHE A 68 -10.66 10.38 -1.36
CA PHE A 68 -10.97 10.17 0.06
C PHE A 68 -9.72 10.47 0.88
N PRO A 69 -9.86 10.89 2.15
CA PRO A 69 -8.75 11.42 2.96
C PRO A 69 -7.66 10.38 3.31
N ASP A 70 -7.91 9.10 3.04
CA ASP A 70 -7.03 8.01 3.43
C ASP A 70 -5.69 8.00 2.67
N ARG A 71 -4.60 7.95 3.45
CA ARG A 71 -3.23 7.77 2.95
C ARG A 71 -2.88 6.28 2.93
N ILE A 72 -2.16 5.84 1.90
CA ILE A 72 -1.64 4.46 1.84
C ILE A 72 -0.14 4.51 2.06
N TYR A 73 0.30 3.91 3.17
CA TYR A 73 1.71 3.72 3.50
C TYR A 73 2.14 2.35 3.00
N TYR A 74 3.25 2.30 2.27
CA TYR A 74 3.73 1.04 1.70
C TYR A 74 5.26 1.03 1.53
N THR A 75 5.81 -0.17 1.42
CA THR A 75 7.22 -0.39 1.12
C THR A 75 7.34 -1.17 -0.19
N VAL A 76 8.44 -0.97 -0.90
CA VAL A 76 8.76 -1.72 -2.12
C VAL A 76 9.89 -2.67 -1.78
N ILE A 77 9.59 -3.97 -1.73
CA ILE A 77 10.57 -5.01 -1.44
C ILE A 77 11.01 -5.61 -2.78
N PRO A 78 12.27 -5.44 -3.20
CA PRO A 78 12.78 -6.16 -4.35
C PRO A 78 12.74 -7.66 -4.05
N ILE A 79 12.20 -8.45 -4.97
CA ILE A 79 12.29 -9.91 -4.87
C ILE A 79 13.76 -10.24 -5.14
N PRO A 80 14.52 -10.78 -4.17
CA PRO A 80 15.88 -11.20 -4.46
C PRO A 80 15.83 -12.30 -5.54
N PRO A 81 16.74 -12.29 -6.52
CA PRO A 81 16.80 -13.34 -7.52
C PRO A 81 16.91 -14.69 -6.81
N LYS A 82 16.08 -15.66 -7.23
CA LYS A 82 15.89 -16.95 -6.55
C LYS A 82 17.14 -17.86 -6.55
N TYR A 83 18.23 -17.43 -7.17
CA TYR A 83 19.54 -18.08 -7.24
C TYR A 83 20.61 -16.97 -7.28
N GLY A 84 21.54 -16.92 -6.30
CA GLY A 84 22.56 -15.86 -6.16
C GLY A 84 23.70 -15.94 -7.21
N PRO A 85 24.83 -15.20 -7.06
CA PRO A 85 25.25 -14.34 -5.94
C PRO A 85 25.65 -12.90 -6.35
N THR A 86 25.67 -11.97 -5.39
CA THR A 86 26.70 -10.91 -5.42
C THR A 86 27.30 -10.79 -4.02
N ILE A 87 28.49 -11.35 -3.89
CA ILE A 87 29.43 -11.06 -2.81
C ILE A 87 29.88 -9.60 -2.99
N ARG A 88 29.63 -8.76 -1.98
CA ARG A 88 30.47 -7.62 -1.60
C ARG A 88 30.59 -7.75 -0.09
N GLY A 89 31.64 -8.35 0.47
CA GLY A 89 32.98 -7.80 0.45
C GLY A 89 32.99 -6.53 1.31
N GLY A 90 33.31 -6.63 2.60
CA GLY A 90 33.44 -5.47 3.49
C GLY A 90 33.18 -5.79 4.96
N VAL A 91 34.23 -6.25 5.66
CA VAL A 91 34.42 -6.08 7.10
C VAL A 91 34.35 -4.58 7.42
N VAL A 92 33.49 -4.14 8.34
CA VAL A 92 33.80 -3.62 9.71
C VAL A 92 32.49 -3.59 10.50
#